data_AF-A0A0C9S9X0-F1
#
_entry.id   AF-A0A0C9S9X0-F1
#
_cell.length_a   1.000
_cell.length_b   1.000
_cell.length_c   1.000
_cell.angle_alpha   90.00
_cell.angle_beta   90.00
_cell.angle_gamma   90.00
#
_symmetry.space_group_name_H-M   'P 1'
#
loop_
_entity.id
_entity.type
_entity.pdbx_description
1 polymer ?
#
loop_
_entity_poly.entity_id
_entity_poly.type
_entity_poly.pdbx_seq_one_letter_code
_entity_poly.pdbx_strand_id
1 'polypeptide(L)'
;MQGESLLPIDIQTNKLLDWLISRRHCNKDWQEKALVVREKINAAIQDMPEVEEITNLLAGTYIHYFHCQRIVEILKDTEAS
;
A
#
# COMPACT_ATOMS: atom_id res chain seq x y z
N MET A 1 35.52 -12.70 -17.73
CA MET A 1 34.98 -11.55 -16.96
C MET A 1 33.53 -11.86 -16.61
N GLN A 2 33.28 -12.61 -15.54
CA GLN A 2 31.95 -12.99 -15.09
C GLN A 2 31.98 -12.99 -13.57
N GLY A 3 31.25 -12.08 -12.93
CA GLY A 3 31.20 -11.99 -11.47
C GLY A 3 30.70 -10.67 -10.87
N GLU A 4 30.46 -9.63 -11.68
CA GLU A 4 30.08 -8.30 -11.16
C GLU A 4 28.59 -8.16 -10.79
N SER A 5 27.75 -9.15 -11.12
CA SER A 5 26.29 -9.05 -11.02
C SER A 5 25.64 -9.93 -9.94
N LEU A 6 26.29 -10.09 -8.78
CA LEU A 6 25.70 -10.78 -7.61
C LEU A 6 26.03 -10.12 -6.27
N LEU A 7 26.48 -8.86 -6.26
CA LEU A 7 26.67 -8.14 -5.00
C LEU A 7 25.30 -7.83 -4.39
N PRO A 8 25.00 -8.32 -3.17
CA PRO A 8 23.76 -7.96 -2.50
C PRO A 8 23.79 -6.45 -2.22
N ILE A 9 22.76 -5.74 -2.70
CA ILE A 9 22.57 -4.34 -2.37
C ILE A 9 22.00 -4.30 -0.96
N ASP A 10 22.83 -3.91 0.01
CA ASP A 10 22.38 -3.65 1.38
C ASP A 10 21.59 -2.34 1.40
N ILE A 11 20.26 -2.45 1.54
CA ILE A 11 19.37 -1.29 1.66
C ILE A 11 19.08 -1.06 3.13
N GLN A 12 19.79 -0.12 3.74
CA GLN A 12 19.47 0.36 5.09
C GLN A 12 18.17 1.17 5.06
N THR A 13 17.05 0.56 5.42
CA THR A 13 15.69 1.15 5.32
C THR A 13 15.56 2.49 6.04
N ASN A 14 16.24 2.67 7.18
CA ASN A 14 16.25 3.93 7.92
C ASN A 14 16.93 5.07 7.13
N LYS A 15 18.03 4.78 6.45
CA LYS A 15 18.73 5.78 5.61
C LYS A 15 17.95 6.08 4.34
N LEU A 16 17.26 5.09 3.79
CA LEU A 16 16.40 5.27 2.62
C LEU A 16 15.24 6.24 2.93
N LEU A 17 14.60 6.09 4.09
CA LEU A 17 13.53 6.99 4.52
C LEU A 17 14.03 8.44 4.63
N ASP A 18 15.17 8.65 5.30
CA ASP A 18 15.77 9.98 5.44
C ASP A 18 16.15 10.57 4.07
N TRP A 19 16.72 9.75 3.18
CA TRP A 19 17.05 10.15 1.81
C TRP A 19 15.82 10.60 1.01
N LEU A 20 14.70 9.88 1.11
CA LEU A 20 13.44 10.21 0.45
C LEU A 20 12.86 11.53 0.97
N ILE A 21 12.94 11.76 2.28
CA ILE A 21 12.46 13.00 2.92
C ILE A 21 13.34 14.19 2.50
N SER A 22 14.67 14.02 2.52
CA SER A 22 15.63 15.07 2.13
C SER A 22 15.41 15.54 0.69
N ARG A 23 15.08 14.61 -0.21
CA ARG A 23 14.75 14.87 -1.61
C ARG A 23 13.31 15.34 -1.85
N ARG A 24 12.52 15.57 -0.79
CA ARG A 24 11.09 15.95 -0.84
C ARG A 24 10.21 14.98 -1.63
N HIS A 25 10.61 13.71 -1.72
CA HIS A 25 9.79 12.65 -2.34
C HIS A 25 8.69 12.19 -1.40
N CYS A 26 8.95 12.23 -0.08
CA CYS A 26 7.97 11.96 0.96
C CYS A 26 8.01 13.07 2.02
N ASN A 27 6.84 13.43 2.55
CA ASN A 27 6.77 14.32 3.72
C ASN A 27 7.11 13.54 4.99
N LYS A 28 7.65 14.20 6.02
CA LYS A 28 7.97 13.54 7.31
C LYS A 28 6.73 12.87 7.93
N ASP A 29 5.57 13.47 7.74
CA ASP A 29 4.28 13.02 8.30
C ASP A 29 3.62 11.91 7.46
N TRP A 30 4.30 11.34 6.45
CA TRP A 30 3.69 10.33 5.57
C TRP A 30 3.27 9.07 6.34
N GLN A 31 4.06 8.65 7.35
CA GLN A 31 3.76 7.46 8.15
C GLN A 31 2.48 7.66 8.97
N GLU A 32 2.33 8.83 9.58
CA GLU A 32 1.13 9.19 10.34
C GLU A 32 -0.10 9.25 9.42
N LYS A 33 0.03 9.89 8.25
CA LYS A 33 -1.06 9.95 7.25
C LYS A 33 -1.42 8.57 6.71
N ALA A 34 -0.44 7.69 6.51
CA ALA A 34 -0.67 6.33 6.05
C ALA A 34 -1.43 5.49 7.07
N LEU A 35 -1.15 5.67 8.37
CA LEU A 35 -1.90 5.03 9.46
C LEU A 35 -3.38 5.46 9.43
N VAL A 36 -3.66 6.75 9.34
CA VAL A 36 -5.05 7.25 9.26
C VAL A 36 -5.79 6.68 8.05
N VAL A 37 -5.12 6.57 6.90
CA VAL A 37 -5.70 5.95 5.70
C VAL A 37 -5.97 4.46 5.95
N ARG A 38 -5.05 3.74 6.60
CA ARG A 38 -5.23 2.33 6.98
C ARG A 38 -6.43 2.14 7.90
N GLU A 39 -6.59 3.00 8.91
CA GLU A 39 -7.73 2.94 9.83
C GLU A 39 -9.05 3.17 9.12
N LYS A 40 -9.11 4.16 8.22
CA LYS A 40 -10.30 4.42 7.39
C LYS A 40 -10.65 3.25 6.48
N ILE A 41 -9.64 2.62 5.86
CA ILE A 41 -9.84 1.44 5.03
C ILE A 41 -10.39 0.29 5.88
N ASN A 42 -9.78 0.01 7.05
CA ASN A 42 -10.25 -1.03 7.95
C ASN A 42 -11.69 -0.79 8.42
N ALA A 43 -12.05 0.45 8.76
CA ALA A 43 -13.41 0.81 9.12
C ALA A 43 -14.39 0.61 7.96
N ALA A 44 -14.04 1.05 6.75
CA ALA A 44 -14.88 0.89 5.56
C ALA A 44 -15.07 -0.58 5.16
N ILE A 45 -14.06 -1.43 5.38
CA ILE A 45 -14.16 -2.87 5.12
C ILE A 45 -15.22 -3.53 6.02
N GLN A 46 -15.36 -3.08 7.27
CA GLN A 46 -16.38 -3.63 8.19
C GLN A 46 -17.81 -3.22 7.79
N ASP A 47 -17.95 -2.14 7.02
CA ASP A 47 -19.24 -1.58 6.58
C ASP A 47 -19.65 -2.07 5.18
N MET A 48 -18.74 -2.70 4.43
CA MET A 48 -19.03 -3.21 3.09
C MET A 48 -19.83 -4.53 3.12
N PRO A 49 -20.85 -4.69 2.26
CA PRO A 49 -21.49 -5.98 2.04
C PRO A 49 -20.49 -6.99 1.44
N GLU A 50 -20.73 -8.28 1.67
CA GLU A 50 -19.87 -9.40 1.27
C GLU A 50 -19.72 -9.50 -0.26
N VAL A 51 -18.84 -8.70 -0.84
CA VAL A 51 -18.34 -8.93 -2.20
C VAL A 51 -17.18 -9.92 -2.09
N GLU A 52 -17.40 -11.17 -2.48
CA GLU A 52 -16.44 -12.28 -2.38
C GLU A 52 -15.04 -11.94 -2.95
N GLU A 53 -14.97 -11.10 -3.97
CA GLU A 53 -13.70 -10.64 -4.56
C GLU A 53 -12.92 -9.70 -3.62
N ILE A 54 -13.62 -8.83 -2.88
CA ILE A 54 -13.03 -7.91 -1.91
C ILE A 54 -12.57 -8.68 -0.67
N THR A 55 -13.38 -9.61 -0.16
CA THR A 55 -12.99 -10.48 0.98
C THR A 55 -11.77 -11.33 0.66
N ASN A 56 -11.64 -11.86 -0.56
CA ASN A 56 -10.45 -12.61 -0.98
C ASN A 56 -9.19 -11.71 -1.11
N LEU A 57 -9.33 -10.50 -1.64
CA LEU A 57 -8.23 -9.52 -1.72
C LEU A 57 -7.78 -9.05 -0.33
N LEU A 58 -8.69 -9.05 0.65
CA LEU A 58 -8.43 -8.63 2.03
C LEU A 58 -8.01 -9.78 2.95
N ALA A 59 -8.25 -11.04 2.56
CA ALA A 59 -7.82 -12.22 3.30
C ALA A 59 -6.28 -12.36 3.34
N GLY A 60 -5.57 -11.74 2.39
CA GLY A 60 -4.12 -11.58 2.45
C GLY A 60 -3.74 -10.54 3.50
N THR A 61 -2.95 -10.95 4.50
CA THR A 61 -2.53 -10.21 5.71
C THR A 61 -2.00 -8.77 5.51
N TYR A 62 -1.77 -8.32 4.27
CA TYR A 62 -1.24 -6.99 3.95
C TYR A 62 -1.98 -6.33 2.79
N ILE A 63 -2.70 -5.25 3.10
CA ILE A 63 -3.29 -4.35 2.09
C ILE A 63 -2.16 -3.47 1.53
N HIS A 64 -1.89 -3.57 0.23
CA HIS A 64 -0.95 -2.72 -0.48
C HIS A 64 -1.68 -1.75 -1.41
N TYR A 65 -0.97 -0.75 -1.93
CA TYR A 65 -1.54 0.25 -2.84
C TYR A 65 -2.35 -0.36 -3.99
N PHE A 66 -1.85 -1.44 -4.60
CA PHE A 66 -2.55 -2.15 -5.69
C PHE A 66 -3.87 -2.78 -5.26
N HIS A 67 -3.97 -3.27 -4.02
CA HIS A 67 -5.23 -3.79 -3.49
C HIS A 67 -6.24 -2.65 -3.33
N CYS A 68 -5.83 -1.51 -2.77
CA CYS A 68 -6.69 -0.33 -2.65
C CYS A 68 -7.16 0.19 -4.02
N GLN A 69 -6.25 0.22 -5.00
CA GLN A 69 -6.58 0.65 -6.36
C GLN A 69 -7.63 -0.28 -6.97
N ARG A 70 -7.46 -1.59 -6.85
CA ARG A 70 -8.40 -2.58 -7.38
C ARG A 70 -9.77 -2.49 -6.71
N ILE A 71 -9.83 -2.31 -5.39
CA ILE A 71 -11.08 -2.11 -4.65
C ILE A 71 -11.83 -0.88 -5.17
N VAL A 72 -11.13 0.23 -5.40
CA VAL A 72 -11.74 1.45 -5.97
C VAL A 72 -12.29 1.21 -7.38
N GLU A 73 -11.62 0.40 -8.20
CA GLU A 73 -12.13 0.03 -9.52
C GLU A 73 -13.43 -0.79 -9.43
N ILE A 74 -13.46 -1.79 -8.54
CA ILE A 74 -14.66 -2.62 -8.31
C ILE A 74 -15.83 -1.76 -7.82
N LEU A 75 -15.60 -0.88 -6.83
CA LEU A 75 -16.64 -0.01 -6.30
C LEU A 75 -17.21 0.94 -7.36
N LYS A 76 -16.37 1.50 -8.25
CA LYS A 76 -16.82 2.35 -9.36
C LYS A 76 -17.73 1.63 -10.34
N ASP A 77 -17.44 0.36 -10.63
CA ASP A 77 -18.27 -0.46 -11.52
C ASP A 77 -19.63 -0.77 -10.87
N THR A 78 -19.63 -1.00 -9.55
CA THR A 78 -20.83 -1.35 -8.78
C THR A 78 -21.75 -0.15 -8.51
N GLU A 79 -21.23 1.08 -8.40
CA GLU A 79 -22.03 2.32 -8.28
C GLU A 79 -22.60 2.83 -9.62
N ALA A 80 -22.03 2.39 -10.74
CA ALA A 80 -22.50 2.77 -12.07
C ALA A 80 -23.67 1.92 -12.60
N SER A 81 -24.04 0.85 -11.88
CA SER A 81 -25.14 -0.07 -12.22
C SER A 81 -26.32 0.05 -11.27
#